data_AF-A0A1C6D5F2-F1
#
_entry.id   AF-A0A1C6D5F2-F1
#
_cell.length_a   1.000
_cell.length_b   1.000
_cell.length_c   1.000
_cell.angle_alpha   90.00
_cell.angle_beta   90.00
_cell.angle_gamma   90.00
#
_symmetry.space_group_name_H-M   'P 1'
#
loop_
_entity.id
_entity.type
_entity.pdbx_description
1 polymer ?
#
loop_
_entity_poly.entity_id
_entity_poly.type
_entity_poly.pdbx_seq_one_letter_code
_entity_poly.pdbx_strand_id
1 'polypeptide(L)'
;MLDDGEECVCPQLISYSLLCKWFQIAVLPADKLLYAELYKTEDKKRCTECGANFVSKSNSVKYCPECRKRITRRQAAERMRKRRALVTQ
;
A
#
# COMPACT_ATOMS: atom_id res chain seq x y z
N MET A 1 32.44 -25.52 -9.24
CA MET A 1 31.10 -25.07 -9.68
C MET A 1 30.16 -26.05 -9.01
N LEU A 2 29.73 -25.75 -7.79
CA LEU A 2 29.00 -26.71 -6.95
C LEU A 2 27.51 -26.42 -7.11
N ASP A 3 26.89 -27.14 -8.03
CA ASP A 3 25.46 -27.39 -8.01
C ASP A 3 25.31 -28.90 -8.21
N ASP A 4 25.27 -29.63 -7.10
CA ASP A 4 25.36 -31.09 -7.03
C ASP A 4 24.05 -31.79 -7.42
N GLY A 5 23.29 -31.24 -8.38
CA GLY A 5 22.15 -31.92 -9.01
C GLY A 5 21.01 -32.37 -8.10
N GLU A 6 20.99 -32.00 -6.81
CA GLU A 6 19.87 -32.28 -5.93
C GLU A 6 18.71 -31.34 -6.22
N GLU A 7 17.52 -31.91 -6.35
CA GLU A 7 16.27 -31.19 -6.60
C GLU A 7 15.95 -30.31 -5.38
N CYS A 8 16.41 -29.05 -5.40
CA CYS A 8 16.19 -28.11 -4.32
C CYS A 8 14.69 -27.77 -4.23
N VAL A 9 14.00 -28.35 -3.25
CA VAL A 9 12.59 -28.02 -2.99
C VAL A 9 12.50 -26.56 -2.60
N CYS A 10 11.76 -25.78 -3.40
CA CYS A 10 11.54 -24.36 -3.14
C CYS A 10 10.85 -24.20 -1.76
N PRO A 11 11.39 -23.42 -0.81
CA PRO A 11 10.77 -23.20 0.50
C PRO A 11 9.33 -22.67 0.41
N GLN A 12 9.01 -22.00 -0.69
CA GLN A 12 7.69 -21.50 -1.05
C GLN A 12 6.66 -22.60 -1.31
N LEU A 13 7.11 -23.75 -1.83
CA LEU A 13 6.28 -24.93 -2.15
C LEU A 13 5.79 -25.63 -0.88
N ILE A 14 6.59 -25.60 0.19
CA ILE A 14 6.27 -26.24 1.46
C ILE A 14 5.46 -25.30 2.37
N SER A 15 5.82 -24.01 2.39
CA SER A 15 5.25 -23.03 3.34
C SER A 15 4.06 -22.24 2.79
N TYR A 16 3.79 -22.31 1.48
CA TYR A 16 2.84 -21.44 0.77
C TYR A 16 3.04 -19.95 1.07
N SER A 17 4.27 -19.57 1.47
CA SER A 17 4.65 -18.24 1.91
C SER A 17 5.83 -17.73 1.08
N LEU A 18 5.87 -16.43 0.75
CA LEU A 18 6.89 -15.78 -0.09
C LEU A 18 8.27 -15.69 0.59
N LEU A 19 8.88 -16.81 0.98
CA LEU A 19 10.15 -16.87 1.73
C LEU A 19 11.37 -17.19 0.86
N CYS A 20 11.17 -17.58 -0.41
CA CYS A 20 12.28 -17.93 -1.29
C CYS A 20 13.02 -16.68 -1.77
N LYS A 21 14.27 -16.52 -1.32
CA LYS A 21 15.12 -15.37 -1.67
C LYS A 21 15.37 -15.26 -3.17
N TRP A 22 15.66 -16.38 -3.84
CA TRP A 22 15.90 -16.39 -5.29
C TRP A 22 14.66 -15.93 -6.07
N PHE A 23 13.49 -16.42 -5.68
CA PHE A 23 12.22 -15.99 -6.27
C PHE A 23 12.02 -14.47 -6.12
N GLN A 24 12.29 -13.92 -4.92
CA GLN A 24 12.15 -12.48 -4.67
C GLN A 24 13.12 -11.61 -5.47
N ILE A 25 14.38 -12.02 -5.65
CA ILE A 25 15.41 -11.15 -6.26
C ILE A 25 15.59 -11.38 -7.77
N ALA A 26 15.25 -12.56 -8.28
CA ALA A 26 15.48 -12.93 -9.68
C ALA A 26 14.16 -13.01 -10.48
N VAL A 27 13.12 -13.64 -9.92
CA VAL A 27 11.87 -13.89 -10.65
C VAL A 27 10.94 -12.68 -10.58
N LEU A 28 10.69 -12.17 -9.38
CA LEU A 28 9.75 -11.06 -9.17
C LEU A 28 10.12 -9.76 -9.93
N PRO A 29 11.40 -9.35 -10.03
CA PRO A 29 11.77 -8.19 -10.85
C PRO A 29 11.67 -8.45 -12.36
N ALA A 30 11.83 -9.70 -12.79
CA ALA A 30 11.73 -10.09 -14.19
C ALA A 30 10.27 -10.17 -14.66
N ASP A 31 9.36 -10.68 -13.82
CA ASP A 31 7.94 -10.80 -14.13
C ASP A 31 7.09 -9.72 -13.41
N LYS A 32 6.86 -8.63 -14.14
CA LYS A 32 6.07 -7.50 -13.65
C LYS A 32 4.58 -7.82 -13.46
N LEU A 33 4.03 -8.80 -14.18
CA LEU A 33 2.64 -9.19 -14.04
C LEU A 33 2.45 -9.97 -12.74
N LEU A 34 3.34 -10.94 -12.50
CA LEU A 34 3.37 -11.73 -11.27
C LEU A 34 3.64 -10.86 -10.04
N TYR A 35 4.60 -9.93 -10.13
CA TYR A 35 4.84 -8.95 -9.07
C TYR A 35 3.57 -8.16 -8.74
N ALA A 36 2.90 -7.63 -9.77
CA ALA A 36 1.69 -6.86 -9.55
C ALA A 36 0.57 -7.71 -8.95
N GLU A 37 0.41 -8.97 -9.35
CA GLU A 37 -0.60 -9.87 -8.79
C GLU A 37 -0.37 -10.17 -7.31
N LEU A 38 0.88 -10.47 -6.93
CA LEU A 38 1.25 -10.79 -5.56
C LEU A 38 1.19 -9.57 -4.62
N TYR A 39 1.68 -8.40 -5.08
CA TYR A 39 1.75 -7.19 -4.26
C TYR A 39 0.50 -6.29 -4.33
N LYS A 40 -0.45 -6.54 -5.24
CA LYS A 40 -1.75 -5.82 -5.32
C LYS A 40 -2.56 -5.87 -4.02
N THR A 41 -2.27 -6.81 -3.13
CA THR A 41 -2.94 -6.94 -1.82
C THR A 41 -2.32 -6.02 -0.77
N GLU A 42 -0.99 -5.81 -0.78
CA GLU A 42 -0.28 -4.97 0.20
C GLU A 42 -0.52 -3.47 0.00
N ASP A 43 -0.79 -3.05 -1.24
CA ASP A 43 -1.09 -1.64 -1.53
C ASP A 43 -2.50 -1.20 -1.08
N LYS A 44 -3.32 -2.13 -0.58
CA LYS A 44 -4.68 -1.85 -0.10
C LYS A 44 -4.65 -1.42 1.36
N LYS A 45 -4.84 -0.12 1.56
CA LYS A 45 -5.00 0.49 2.87
C LYS A 45 -6.45 0.60 3.27
N ARG A 46 -6.71 0.60 4.58
CA ARG A 46 -8.02 0.87 5.14
C ARG A 46 -8.18 2.35 5.48
N CYS A 47 -9.23 3.00 4.98
CA CYS A 47 -9.53 4.39 5.31
C CYS A 47 -9.97 4.50 6.77
N THR A 48 -9.40 5.44 7.52
CA THR A 48 -9.76 5.64 8.94
C THR A 48 -11.12 6.31 9.15
N GLU A 49 -11.71 6.94 8.13
CA GLU A 49 -13.03 7.60 8.23
C GLU A 49 -14.18 6.67 7.89
N CYS A 50 -14.07 5.92 6.79
CA CYS A 50 -15.17 5.08 6.29
C CYS A 50 -14.88 3.58 6.31
N GLY A 51 -13.67 3.17 6.70
CA GLY A 51 -13.28 1.75 6.73
C GLY A 51 -13.06 1.12 5.36
N ALA A 52 -13.28 1.84 4.25
CA ALA A 52 -13.11 1.30 2.91
C ALA A 52 -11.64 1.00 2.60
N ASN A 53 -11.39 -0.13 1.93
CA ASN A 53 -10.08 -0.45 1.39
C ASN A 53 -9.82 0.37 0.11
N PHE A 54 -8.64 0.97 0.00
CA PHE A 54 -8.24 1.78 -1.14
C PHE A 54 -6.74 1.61 -1.45
N VAL A 55 -6.39 1.78 -2.71
CA VAL A 55 -4.98 1.70 -3.15
C VAL A 55 -4.28 3.03 -2.85
N SER A 56 -3.09 2.95 -2.25
CA SER A 56 -2.25 4.12 -2.01
C SER A 56 -0.83 3.88 -2.49
N LYS A 57 -0.25 4.85 -3.20
CA LYS A 57 1.18 4.85 -3.57
C LYS A 57 2.12 5.18 -2.40
N SER A 58 1.59 5.60 -1.24
CA SER A 58 2.39 6.06 -0.11
C SER A 58 1.87 5.54 1.23
N ASN A 59 2.82 5.23 2.13
CA ASN A 59 2.60 4.75 3.48
C ASN A 59 2.03 5.82 4.44
N SER A 60 2.08 7.11 4.13
CA SER A 60 1.55 8.17 5.00
C SER A 60 0.05 8.46 4.82
N VAL A 61 -0.56 7.99 3.72
CA VAL A 61 -1.98 8.28 3.42
C VAL A 61 -2.90 7.48 4.35
N LYS A 62 -3.81 8.19 5.03
CA LYS A 62 -4.79 7.65 6.02
C LYS A 62 -6.23 7.58 5.49
N TYR A 63 -6.56 8.40 4.49
CA TYR A 63 -7.92 8.56 3.99
C TYR A 63 -8.03 8.13 2.52
N CYS A 64 -9.13 7.47 2.18
CA CYS A 64 -9.45 7.21 0.77
C CYS A 64 -9.66 8.55 0.02
N PRO A 65 -9.58 8.55 -1.32
CA PRO A 65 -9.70 9.77 -2.11
C PRO A 65 -10.96 10.61 -1.81
N GLU A 66 -12.09 9.96 -1.58
CA GLU A 66 -13.36 10.63 -1.30
C GLU A 66 -13.40 11.24 0.10
N CYS A 67 -13.04 10.48 1.14
CA CYS A 67 -12.94 11.01 2.50
C CYS A 67 -11.90 12.13 2.60
N ARG A 68 -10.77 12.02 1.89
CA ARG A 68 -9.74 13.05 1.82
C ARG A 68 -10.32 14.37 1.29
N LYS A 69 -11.03 14.34 0.16
CA LYS A 69 -11.68 15.54 -0.41
C LYS A 69 -12.64 16.18 0.60
N ARG A 70 -13.49 15.38 1.25
CA ARG A 70 -14.47 15.85 2.24
C ARG A 70 -13.79 16.52 3.44
N ILE A 71 -12.77 15.88 4.01
CA ILE A 71 -12.03 16.41 5.17
C ILE A 71 -11.31 17.70 4.81
N THR A 72 -10.62 17.75 3.66
CA THR A 72 -9.89 18.95 3.24
C THR A 72 -10.84 20.14 3.07
N ARG A 73 -12.04 19.94 2.49
CA ARG A 73 -13.06 20.99 2.38
C ARG A 73 -13.52 21.48 3.75
N ARG A 74 -13.82 20.56 4.68
CA ARG A 74 -14.23 20.89 6.06
C ARG A 74 -13.16 21.72 6.77
N GLN A 75 -11.91 21.26 6.74
CA GLN A 75 -10.77 21.97 7.35
C GLN A 75 -10.55 23.35 6.73
N ALA A 76 -10.66 23.48 5.40
CA ALA A 76 -10.54 24.78 4.74
C ALA A 76 -11.65 25.76 5.18
N ALA A 77 -12.90 25.29 5.26
CA ALA A 77 -14.02 26.08 5.74
C ALA A 77 -13.84 26.52 7.20
N GLU A 78 -13.40 25.61 8.07
CA GLU A 78 -13.10 25.92 9.49
C GLU A 78 -11.98 26.97 9.62
N ARG A 79 -10.90 26.84 8.83
CA ARG A 79 -9.83 27.84 8.81
C ARG A 79 -10.35 29.23 8.41
N MET A 80 -11.20 29.31 7.39
CA MET A 80 -11.77 30.59 6.96
C MET A 80 -12.75 31.16 8.01
N ARG A 81 -13.55 30.33 8.68
CA ARG A 81 -14.39 30.77 9.79
C ARG A 81 -13.57 31.38 10.93
N LYS A 82 -12.51 30.68 11.37
CA LYS A 82 -11.60 31.18 12.42
C LYS A 82 -10.94 32.51 12.01
N ARG A 83 -10.45 32.61 10.77
CA ARG A 83 -9.83 33.83 10.25
C ARG A 83 -10.81 35.01 10.25
N ARG A 84 -12.06 34.80 9.84
CA ARG A 84 -13.08 35.85 9.84
C ARG A 84 -13.43 36.29 11.27
N ALA A 85 -13.59 35.35 12.19
CA ALA A 85 -13.90 35.65 13.59
C ALA A 85 -12.79 36.46 14.31
N LEU A 86 -11.53 36.32 13.89
CA LEU A 86 -10.41 37.13 14.38
C LEU A 86 -10.38 38.56 13.82
N VAL A 87 -11.08 38.83 12.71
CA VAL A 87 -11.14 40.16 12.07
C VAL A 87 -12.37 40.95 12.52
N THR A 88 -13.44 40.29 12.94
CA THR A 88 -14.65 40.93 13.50
C THR A 88 -14.61 41.15 15.03
N GLN A 89 -13.48 40.88 15.70
CA GLN A 89 -13.20 41.34 17.07
C GLN A 89 -12.33 42.59 17.00
#